data_AF-A0A060Z1F0-F1
#
_entry.id   AF-A0A060Z1F0-F1
#
_cell.length_a   1.000
_cell.length_b   1.000
_cell.length_c   1.000
_cell.angle_alpha   90.00
_cell.angle_beta   90.00
_cell.angle_gamma   90.00
#
_symmetry.space_group_name_H-M   'P 1'
#
loop_
_entity.id
_entity.type
_entity.pdbx_description
1 polymer ?
#
loop_
_entity_poly.entity_id
_entity_poly.type
_entity_poly.pdbx_seq_one_letter_code
_entity_poly.pdbx_strand_id
1 'polypeptide(L)'
;MGSIPSLIDYIKQNVQNVLTLEGSGLISALRVLCQIACPPPAVEAQQRDLKWSLAGVQLFSGEGLDTCVCVLQKLCSVLLPAWRVHGHMGPTPQRCMILGVCANTLRLLRTMLTELLRSGAFQFRDTRVASTLVTLHMVVCSAPSSGRLDWEETKVQALIVDVLLTFTQGVSEQV
;
A
#
# COMPACT_ATOMS: atom_id res chain seq x y z
N MET A 1 10.15 -3.02 22.35
CA MET A 1 8.69 -3.00 22.55
C MET A 1 8.19 -1.66 22.02
N GLY A 2 7.45 -1.61 20.90
CA GLY A 2 6.81 -0.36 20.41
C GLY A 2 7.24 0.19 19.03
N SER A 3 7.84 -0.59 18.13
CA SER A 3 8.27 -0.05 16.81
C SER A 3 7.10 0.22 15.86
N ILE A 4 6.10 -0.67 15.76
CA ILE A 4 4.99 -0.52 14.82
C ILE A 4 4.11 0.70 15.13
N PRO A 5 3.59 0.90 16.36
CA PRO A 5 2.78 2.08 16.68
C PRO A 5 3.54 3.39 16.43
N SER A 6 4.80 3.46 16.88
CA SER A 6 5.65 4.66 16.68
C SER A 6 5.88 4.97 15.20
N LEU A 7 6.07 3.94 14.36
CA LEU A 7 6.21 4.11 12.92
C LEU A 7 4.90 4.58 12.27
N ILE A 8 3.76 4.06 12.71
CA ILE A 8 2.45 4.51 12.22
C ILE A 8 2.22 5.98 12.58
N ASP A 9 2.46 6.37 13.84
CA ASP A 9 2.29 7.76 14.28
C ASP A 9 3.21 8.70 13.51
N TYR A 10 4.46 8.30 13.29
CA TYR A 10 5.39 9.05 12.45
C TYR A 10 4.87 9.19 11.01
N ILE A 11 4.34 8.12 10.41
CA ILE A 11 3.75 8.19 9.06
C ILE A 11 2.56 9.14 9.06
N LYS A 12 1.61 9.02 10.00
CA LYS A 12 0.43 9.89 10.13
C LYS A 12 0.81 11.37 10.17
N GLN A 13 1.79 11.73 11.00
CA GLN A 13 2.31 13.10 11.13
C GLN A 13 2.90 13.65 9.82
N ASN A 14 3.45 12.77 8.98
CA ASN A 14 4.15 13.15 7.76
C ASN A 14 3.35 12.93 6.47
N VAL A 15 2.11 12.40 6.54
CA VAL A 15 1.26 12.15 5.35
C VAL A 15 1.14 13.41 4.49
N GLN A 16 0.92 14.59 5.10
CA GLN A 16 0.72 15.82 4.35
C GLN A 16 1.96 16.24 3.55
N ASN A 17 3.14 15.80 3.99
CA ASN A 17 4.44 16.11 3.43
C ASN A 17 4.94 15.01 2.46
N VAL A 18 4.07 14.09 2.03
CA VAL A 18 4.38 13.07 1.01
C VAL A 18 5.06 13.70 -0.22
N LEU A 19 6.20 13.13 -0.62
CA LEU A 19 7.06 13.57 -1.74
C LEU A 19 7.73 14.95 -1.58
N THR A 20 7.64 15.58 -0.40
CA THR A 20 8.41 16.79 -0.08
C THR A 20 9.73 16.44 0.61
N LEU A 21 10.64 17.41 0.70
CA LEU A 21 11.91 17.24 1.42
C LEU A 21 11.66 16.92 2.92
N GLU A 22 10.68 17.59 3.52
CA GLU A 22 10.28 17.41 4.92
C GLU A 22 9.72 15.99 5.17
N GLY A 23 9.06 15.39 4.17
CA GLY A 23 8.52 14.04 4.24
C GLY A 23 9.47 12.94 3.78
N SER A 24 10.75 13.22 3.56
CA SER A 24 11.72 12.23 3.05
C SER A 24 11.88 10.99 3.95
N GLY A 25 11.62 11.12 5.26
CA GLY A 25 11.60 9.99 6.19
C GLY A 25 10.42 9.03 6.01
N LEU A 26 9.32 9.46 5.38
CA LEU A 26 8.08 8.68 5.25
C LEU A 26 8.29 7.39 4.45
N ILE A 27 9.03 7.45 3.34
CA ILE A 27 9.33 6.25 2.54
C ILE A 27 10.21 5.26 3.32
N SER A 28 11.10 5.75 4.17
CA SER A 28 11.93 4.89 5.02
C SER A 28 11.10 4.24 6.13
N ALA A 29 10.21 5.00 6.77
CA ALA A 29 9.28 4.47 7.76
C ALA A 29 8.35 3.39 7.17
N LEU A 30 7.78 3.63 5.98
CA LEU A 30 6.97 2.64 5.26
C LEU A 30 7.76 1.38 4.90
N ARG A 31 9.03 1.54 4.48
CA ARG A 31 9.92 0.41 4.17
C ARG A 31 10.19 -0.42 5.41
N VAL A 32 10.56 0.20 6.53
CA VAL A 32 10.80 -0.51 7.80
C VAL A 32 9.52 -1.20 8.27
N LEU A 33 8.38 -0.51 8.22
CA LEU A 33 7.08 -1.06 8.60
C LEU A 33 6.72 -2.28 7.75
N CYS A 34 6.93 -2.22 6.43
CA CYS A 34 6.78 -3.37 5.54
C CYS A 34 7.66 -4.55 5.96
N GLN A 35 8.94 -4.32 6.27
CA GLN A 35 9.86 -5.40 6.62
C GLN A 35 9.49 -6.13 7.92
N ILE A 36 8.90 -5.42 8.88
CA ILE A 36 8.54 -5.98 10.18
C ILE A 36 7.09 -6.47 10.27
N ALA A 37 6.22 -6.10 9.33
CA ALA A 37 4.81 -6.48 9.35
C ALA A 37 4.35 -7.38 8.18
N CYS A 38 5.02 -7.36 7.03
CA CYS A 38 4.65 -8.19 5.89
C CYS A 38 5.36 -9.56 5.97
N PRO A 39 4.62 -10.68 6.07
CA PRO A 39 5.24 -11.99 6.05
C PRO A 39 5.88 -12.28 4.68
N PRO A 40 6.94 -13.11 4.63
CA PRO A 40 7.47 -13.61 3.37
C PRO A 40 6.40 -14.44 2.62
N PRO A 41 6.53 -14.62 1.29
CA PRO A 41 5.63 -15.48 0.52
C PRO A 41 5.52 -16.85 1.19
N ALA A 42 4.29 -17.35 1.35
CA ALA A 42 4.06 -18.63 1.98
C ALA A 42 4.69 -19.75 1.14
N VAL A 43 5.59 -20.52 1.74
CA VAL A 43 6.04 -21.81 1.20
C VAL A 43 5.09 -22.87 1.73
N GLU A 44 4.68 -23.82 0.89
CA GLU A 44 3.80 -24.93 1.30
C GLU A 44 4.35 -25.60 2.58
N ALA A 45 3.47 -25.83 3.57
CA ALA A 45 3.76 -26.36 4.91
C ALA A 45 4.52 -25.44 5.90
N GLN A 46 4.74 -24.16 5.61
CA GLN A 46 5.33 -23.24 6.58
C GLN A 46 4.34 -22.87 7.70
N GLN A 47 4.66 -23.22 8.95
CA GLN A 47 3.91 -22.79 10.12
C GLN A 47 3.97 -21.26 10.24
N ARG A 48 2.80 -20.64 10.47
CA ARG A 48 2.68 -19.19 10.61
C ARG A 48 3.43 -18.71 11.87
N ASP A 49 4.47 -17.92 11.65
CA ASP A 49 5.25 -17.31 12.72
C ASP A 49 4.40 -16.28 13.49
N LEU A 50 4.34 -16.43 14.82
CA LEU A 50 3.56 -15.59 15.72
C LEU A 50 3.95 -14.11 15.64
N LYS A 51 5.19 -13.80 15.23
CA LYS A 51 5.65 -12.41 15.11
C LYS A 51 4.80 -11.60 14.12
N TRP A 52 4.36 -12.22 13.01
CA TRP A 52 3.54 -11.57 11.99
C TRP A 52 2.10 -11.42 12.44
N SER A 53 1.59 -12.37 13.24
CA SER A 53 0.28 -12.24 13.89
C SER A 53 0.27 -11.08 14.87
N LEU A 54 1.30 -10.94 15.71
CA LEU A 54 1.45 -9.81 16.62
C LEU A 54 1.58 -8.48 15.84
N ALA A 55 2.37 -8.47 14.76
CA ALA A 55 2.51 -7.29 13.91
C ALA A 55 1.17 -6.86 13.29
N GLY A 56 0.36 -7.83 12.84
CA GLY A 56 -1.00 -7.58 12.36
C GLY A 56 -1.88 -6.93 13.42
N VAL A 57 -1.90 -7.47 14.64
CA VAL A 57 -2.64 -6.88 15.77
C VAL A 57 -2.19 -5.44 16.04
N GLN A 58 -0.87 -5.19 16.04
CA GLN A 58 -0.30 -3.86 16.25
C GLN A 58 -0.66 -2.88 15.13
N LEU A 59 -0.68 -3.34 13.87
CA LEU A 59 -1.13 -2.54 12.73
C LEU A 59 -2.60 -2.13 12.90
N PHE A 60 -3.49 -3.06 13.25
CA PHE A 60 -4.91 -2.74 13.44
C PHE A 60 -5.14 -1.81 14.64
N SER A 61 -4.46 -2.05 15.77
CA SER A 61 -4.58 -1.19 16.95
C SER A 61 -4.06 0.23 16.71
N GLY A 62 -3.10 0.40 15.80
CA GLY A 62 -2.53 1.69 15.45
C GLY A 62 -3.24 2.43 14.31
N GLU A 63 -4.39 1.92 13.82
CA GLU A 63 -5.07 2.46 12.63
C GLU A 63 -4.19 2.39 11.36
N GLY A 64 -3.40 1.32 11.23
CA GLY A 64 -2.47 1.12 10.11
C GLY A 64 -3.19 1.05 8.76
N LEU A 65 -4.40 0.50 8.73
CA LEU A 65 -5.23 0.45 7.53
C LEU A 65 -5.62 1.87 7.06
N ASP A 66 -6.21 2.67 7.96
CA ASP A 66 -6.61 4.05 7.63
C ASP A 66 -5.38 4.89 7.24
N THR A 67 -4.27 4.73 7.95
CA THR A 67 -2.99 5.38 7.62
C THR A 67 -2.54 5.04 6.19
N CYS A 68 -2.60 3.76 5.80
CA CYS A 68 -2.23 3.35 4.44
C CYS A 68 -3.16 3.95 3.39
N VAL A 69 -4.46 3.99 3.64
CA VAL A 69 -5.44 4.61 2.74
C VAL A 69 -5.16 6.10 2.60
N CYS A 70 -4.94 6.81 3.71
CA CYS A 70 -4.61 8.24 3.73
C CYS A 70 -3.32 8.54 2.95
N VAL A 71 -2.28 7.71 3.08
CA VAL A 71 -1.04 7.84 2.28
C VAL A 71 -1.34 7.72 0.79
N LEU A 72 -2.09 6.70 0.35
CA LEU A 72 -2.40 6.51 -1.07
C LEU A 72 -3.33 7.59 -1.61
N GLN A 73 -4.31 8.05 -0.83
CA GLN A 73 -5.20 9.15 -1.20
C GLN A 73 -4.42 10.45 -1.38
N LYS A 74 -3.54 10.78 -0.43
CA LYS A 74 -2.67 11.94 -0.54
C LYS A 74 -1.78 11.83 -1.77
N LEU A 75 -1.18 10.67 -2.00
CA LEU A 75 -0.36 10.42 -3.18
C LEU A 75 -1.16 10.64 -4.47
N CYS A 76 -2.37 10.08 -4.59
CA CYS A 76 -3.26 10.32 -5.73
C CYS A 76 -3.59 11.81 -5.89
N SER A 77 -3.85 12.53 -4.80
CA SER A 77 -4.15 13.97 -4.83
C SER A 77 -3.00 14.83 -5.36
N VAL A 78 -1.75 14.41 -5.14
CA VAL A 78 -0.55 15.09 -5.64
C VAL A 78 -0.26 14.69 -7.08
N LEU A 79 -0.44 13.40 -7.42
CA LEU A 79 -0.13 12.88 -8.74
C LEU A 79 -1.18 13.26 -9.79
N LEU A 80 -2.47 13.27 -9.47
CA LEU A 80 -3.54 13.57 -10.44
C LEU A 80 -3.38 14.94 -11.10
N PRO A 81 -3.15 16.06 -10.37
CA PRO A 81 -2.92 17.37 -10.97
C PRO A 81 -1.59 17.42 -11.72
N ALA A 82 -0.52 16.87 -11.14
CA ALA A 82 0.80 16.86 -11.76
C ALA A 82 0.76 16.15 -13.13
N TRP A 83 0.03 15.04 -13.22
CA TRP A 83 -0.21 14.30 -14.45
C TRP A 83 -1.00 15.07 -15.49
N ARG A 84 -2.12 15.67 -15.09
CA ARG A 84 -2.97 16.45 -16.01
C ARG A 84 -2.24 17.62 -16.66
N VAL A 85 -1.26 18.18 -15.95
CA VAL A 85 -0.59 19.43 -16.38
C VAL A 85 0.77 19.19 -17.03
N HIS A 86 1.59 18.27 -16.51
CA HIS A 86 3.01 18.16 -16.91
C HIS A 86 3.33 16.95 -17.79
N GLY A 87 2.36 16.05 -18.04
CA GLY A 87 2.58 14.84 -18.83
C GLY A 87 3.61 13.89 -18.20
N HIS A 88 4.25 13.05 -19.02
CA HIS A 88 5.13 11.97 -18.57
C HIS A 88 6.36 12.49 -17.82
N MET A 89 6.35 12.33 -16.49
CA MET A 89 7.55 12.43 -15.67
C MET A 89 8.48 11.28 -16.08
N GLY A 90 9.58 11.61 -16.78
CA GLY A 90 10.62 10.64 -17.13
C GLY A 90 11.24 9.96 -15.90
N PRO A 91 12.29 9.13 -16.09
CA PRO A 91 12.95 8.44 -14.97
C PRO A 91 13.65 9.45 -14.06
N THR A 92 12.94 9.94 -13.06
CA THR A 92 13.43 10.89 -12.05
C THR A 92 13.55 10.20 -10.70
N PRO A 93 14.43 10.67 -9.80
CA PRO A 93 14.47 10.20 -8.41
C PRO A 93 13.10 10.30 -7.72
N GLN A 94 12.31 11.31 -8.07
CA GLN A 94 10.94 11.49 -7.58
C GLN A 94 10.01 10.35 -8.00
N ARG A 95 10.12 9.88 -9.25
CA ARG A 95 9.36 8.72 -9.73
C ARG A 95 9.69 7.45 -8.93
N CYS A 96 10.96 7.18 -8.66
CA CYS A 96 11.37 6.06 -7.83
C CYS A 96 10.80 6.16 -6.39
N MET A 97 10.78 7.37 -5.82
CA MET A 97 10.17 7.60 -4.51
C MET A 97 8.66 7.34 -4.53
N ILE A 98 7.95 7.82 -5.55
CA ILE A 98 6.51 7.58 -5.75
C ILE A 98 6.20 6.08 -5.80
N LEU A 99 6.88 5.35 -6.68
CA LEU A 99 6.66 3.91 -6.87
C LEU A 99 7.04 3.14 -5.59
N GLY A 100 8.09 3.57 -4.89
CA GLY A 100 8.46 3.04 -3.59
C GLY A 100 7.37 3.22 -2.53
N VAL A 101 6.78 4.42 -2.41
CA VAL A 101 5.65 4.66 -1.50
C VAL A 101 4.47 3.76 -1.87
N CYS A 102 4.07 3.72 -3.15
CA CYS A 102 3.01 2.82 -3.63
C CYS A 102 3.27 1.37 -3.23
N ALA A 103 4.43 0.82 -3.59
CA ALA A 103 4.73 -0.59 -3.40
C ALA A 103 4.79 -1.01 -1.93
N ASN A 104 5.27 -0.15 -1.03
CA ASN A 104 5.26 -0.45 0.41
C ASN A 104 3.84 -0.36 0.98
N THR A 105 3.10 0.72 0.67
CA THR A 105 1.75 0.89 1.20
C THR A 105 0.78 -0.18 0.70
N LEU A 106 0.87 -0.56 -0.59
CA LEU A 106 0.05 -1.64 -1.15
C LEU A 106 0.33 -3.00 -0.51
N ARG A 107 1.60 -3.32 -0.20
CA ARG A 107 1.95 -4.56 0.51
C ARG A 107 1.41 -4.60 1.93
N LEU A 108 1.43 -3.47 2.64
CA LEU A 108 0.81 -3.34 3.96
C LEU A 108 -0.70 -3.53 3.88
N LEU A 109 -1.38 -2.85 2.93
CA LEU A 109 -2.81 -3.02 2.69
C LEU A 109 -3.16 -4.47 2.38
N ARG A 110 -2.44 -5.12 1.46
CA ARG A 110 -2.64 -6.53 1.14
C ARG A 110 -2.53 -7.39 2.39
N THR A 111 -1.47 -7.21 3.18
CA THR A 111 -1.24 -7.99 4.40
C THR A 111 -2.41 -7.84 5.38
N MET A 112 -2.82 -6.61 5.67
CA MET A 112 -3.94 -6.34 6.57
C MET A 112 -5.27 -6.89 6.03
N LEU A 113 -5.57 -6.66 4.75
CA LEU A 113 -6.83 -7.13 4.16
C LEU A 113 -6.89 -8.65 4.10
N THR A 114 -5.80 -9.33 3.73
CA THR A 114 -5.73 -10.79 3.78
C THR A 114 -5.98 -11.29 5.20
N GLU A 115 -5.41 -10.66 6.23
CA GLU A 115 -5.66 -11.04 7.62
C GLU A 115 -7.11 -10.84 8.06
N LEU A 116 -7.73 -9.71 7.68
CA LEU A 116 -9.13 -9.43 7.99
C LEU A 116 -10.09 -10.41 7.29
N LEU A 117 -9.86 -10.64 6.00
CA LEU A 117 -10.80 -11.34 5.13
C LEU A 117 -10.63 -12.86 5.15
N ARG A 118 -9.45 -13.39 5.50
CA ARG A 118 -9.19 -14.85 5.55
C ARG A 118 -10.15 -15.60 6.48
N SER A 119 -10.61 -14.97 7.56
CA SER A 119 -11.51 -15.63 8.51
C SER A 119 -12.96 -15.74 8.02
N GLY A 120 -13.35 -15.02 6.96
CA GLY A 120 -14.74 -14.93 6.48
C GLY A 120 -15.73 -14.28 7.46
N ALA A 121 -15.32 -14.03 8.71
CA ALA A 121 -16.16 -13.51 9.78
C ALA A 121 -16.31 -11.98 9.75
N PHE A 122 -15.47 -11.28 8.99
CA PHE A 122 -15.43 -9.83 8.94
C PHE A 122 -15.95 -9.28 7.61
N GLN A 123 -17.01 -8.48 7.66
CA GLN A 123 -17.48 -7.71 6.50
C GLN A 123 -16.71 -6.39 6.41
N PHE A 124 -15.77 -6.31 5.47
CA PHE A 124 -15.05 -5.08 5.20
C PHE A 124 -15.90 -4.12 4.36
N ARG A 125 -16.28 -2.97 4.95
CA ARG A 125 -17.20 -1.99 4.33
C ARG A 125 -16.55 -0.67 3.92
N ASP A 126 -15.24 -0.51 4.12
CA ASP A 126 -14.56 0.74 3.77
C ASP A 126 -14.32 0.84 2.26
N THR A 127 -15.24 1.50 1.56
CA THR A 127 -15.18 1.71 0.11
C THR A 127 -14.04 2.64 -0.31
N ARG A 128 -13.44 3.40 0.63
CA ARG A 128 -12.32 4.29 0.36
C ARG A 128 -11.11 3.52 -0.16
N VAL A 129 -10.91 2.28 0.32
CA VAL A 129 -9.79 1.44 -0.13
C VAL A 129 -9.92 1.11 -1.61
N ALA A 130 -11.03 0.52 -2.03
CA ALA A 130 -11.28 0.15 -3.41
C ALA A 130 -11.26 1.37 -4.35
N SER A 131 -11.91 2.48 -3.96
CA SER A 131 -11.92 3.72 -4.74
C SER A 131 -10.51 4.29 -4.94
N THR A 132 -9.69 4.30 -3.89
CA THR A 132 -8.30 4.78 -3.96
C THR A 132 -7.44 3.88 -4.84
N LEU A 133 -7.62 2.56 -4.76
CA LEU A 133 -6.90 1.59 -5.61
C LEU A 133 -7.24 1.74 -7.09
N VAL A 134 -8.53 1.92 -7.42
CA VAL A 134 -8.97 2.18 -8.81
C VAL A 134 -8.39 3.50 -9.33
N THR A 135 -8.40 4.55 -8.50
CA THR A 135 -7.81 5.84 -8.85
C THR A 135 -6.30 5.71 -9.08
N LEU A 136 -5.60 4.98 -8.21
CA LEU A 136 -4.17 4.73 -8.35
C LEU A 136 -3.85 3.90 -9.60
N HIS A 137 -4.67 2.89 -9.90
CA HIS A 137 -4.55 2.09 -11.12
C HIS A 137 -4.68 2.97 -12.37
N MET A 138 -5.68 3.85 -12.40
CA MET A 138 -5.87 4.82 -13.48
C MET A 138 -4.60 5.67 -13.64
N VAL A 139 -4.09 6.26 -12.56
CA VAL A 139 -2.88 7.10 -12.58
C VAL A 139 -1.67 6.34 -13.14
N VAL A 140 -1.41 5.13 -12.66
CA VAL A 140 -0.27 4.30 -13.09
C VAL A 140 -0.41 3.89 -14.55
N CYS A 141 -1.61 3.49 -15.00
CA CYS A 141 -1.83 3.00 -16.35
C CYS A 141 -1.97 4.13 -17.40
N SER A 142 -2.37 5.34 -16.99
CA SER A 142 -2.38 6.51 -17.87
C SER A 142 -1.02 7.19 -17.97
N ALA A 143 -0.06 6.82 -17.12
CA ALA A 143 1.25 7.45 -17.08
C ALA A 143 2.05 7.25 -18.37
N PRO A 144 2.29 6.03 -18.90
CA PRO A 144 3.29 5.81 -19.94
C PRO A 144 2.90 6.43 -21.28
N SER A 145 3.71 7.37 -21.77
CA SER A 145 3.54 7.95 -23.11
C SER A 145 3.79 6.95 -24.23
N SER A 146 4.59 5.91 -23.96
CA SER A 146 4.84 4.77 -24.86
C SER A 146 3.66 3.79 -24.94
N GLY A 147 2.64 3.93 -24.08
CA GLY A 147 1.60 2.93 -23.88
C GLY A 147 2.08 1.65 -23.18
N ARG A 148 3.34 1.60 -22.71
CA ARG A 148 3.92 0.44 -22.03
C ARG A 148 4.46 0.84 -20.66
N LEU A 149 3.98 0.16 -19.63
CA LEU A 149 4.53 0.27 -18.28
C LEU A 149 5.98 -0.26 -18.27
N ASP A 150 6.86 0.41 -17.54
CA ASP A 150 8.14 -0.19 -17.19
C ASP A 150 7.97 -1.27 -16.11
N TRP A 151 9.07 -1.89 -15.71
CA TRP A 151 9.03 -3.01 -14.79
C TRP A 151 8.56 -2.63 -13.38
N GLU A 152 8.89 -1.43 -12.88
CA GLU A 152 8.46 -0.97 -11.55
C GLU A 152 6.99 -0.55 -11.56
N GLU A 153 6.55 0.11 -12.62
CA GLU A 153 5.13 0.44 -12.83
C GLU A 153 4.28 -0.82 -12.95
N THR A 154 4.76 -1.83 -13.69
CA THR A 154 4.10 -3.13 -13.81
C THR A 154 4.00 -3.81 -12.45
N LYS A 155 5.05 -3.75 -11.63
CA LYS A 155 5.05 -4.31 -10.27
C LYS A 155 4.06 -3.60 -9.36
N VAL A 156 3.97 -2.27 -9.42
CA VAL A 156 2.96 -1.51 -8.67
C VAL A 156 1.56 -1.84 -9.17
N GLN A 157 1.34 -1.93 -10.48
CA GLN A 157 0.06 -2.30 -11.06
C GLN A 157 -0.39 -3.70 -10.62
N ALA A 158 0.53 -4.69 -10.63
CA ALA A 158 0.26 -6.02 -10.11
C ALA A 158 -0.10 -5.99 -8.62
N LEU A 159 0.60 -5.20 -7.79
CA LEU A 159 0.24 -5.05 -6.38
C LEU A 159 -1.14 -4.43 -6.18
N ILE A 160 -1.55 -3.47 -7.01
CA ILE A 160 -2.91 -2.90 -6.94
C ILE A 160 -3.96 -3.98 -7.22
N VAL A 161 -3.74 -4.77 -8.29
CA VAL A 161 -4.64 -5.88 -8.65
C VAL A 161 -4.68 -6.93 -7.55
N ASP A 162 -3.54 -7.33 -7.00
CA ASP A 162 -3.46 -8.29 -5.90
C ASP A 162 -4.26 -7.82 -4.67
N VAL A 163 -4.18 -6.53 -4.33
CA VAL A 163 -4.98 -5.95 -3.24
C VAL A 163 -6.46 -5.94 -3.58
N LEU A 164 -6.85 -5.64 -4.82
CA LEU A 164 -8.24 -5.70 -5.24
C LEU A 164 -8.81 -7.13 -5.18
N LEU A 165 -8.00 -8.13 -5.55
CA LEU A 165 -8.38 -9.55 -5.51
C LEU A 165 -8.53 -10.09 -4.08
N THR A 166 -7.93 -9.47 -3.05
CA THR A 166 -8.18 -9.91 -1.67
C THR A 166 -9.64 -9.71 -1.27
N PHE A 167 -10.33 -8.71 -1.83
CA PHE A 167 -11.77 -8.51 -1.61
C PHE A 167 -12.63 -9.61 -2.23
N THR A 168 -12.16 -10.28 -3.28
CA THR A 168 -12.92 -11.33 -3.98
C THR A 168 -12.61 -12.74 -3.46
N GLN A 169 -11.40 -12.97 -2.94
CA GLN A 169 -10.97 -14.29 -2.44
C GLN A 169 -11.74 -14.76 -1.20
N GLY A 170 -12.25 -13.84 -0.37
CA GLY A 170 -13.10 -14.19 0.78
C GLY A 170 -14.46 -14.83 0.43
N VAL A 171 -14.86 -14.82 -0.85
CA VAL A 171 -16.11 -15.44 -1.33
C VAL A 171 -15.91 -16.90 -1.78
N SER A 172 -14.69 -17.29 -2.15
CA SER A 172 -14.45 -18.60 -2.77
C SER A 172 -14.27 -19.76 -1.77
N GLU A 173 -14.00 -19.47 -0.49
CA GLU A 173 -13.83 -20.50 0.55
C GLU A 173 -15.15 -20.90 1.26
N GLN A 174 -16.28 -20.37 0.80
CA GLN A 174 -17.63 -20.70 1.34
C GLN A 174 -18.47 -21.59 0.41
N VAL A 175 -17.87 -22.22 -0.61
CA VAL A 175 -18.55 -23.13 -1.55
C VAL A 175 -18.07 -24.57 -1.37
#